data_AF-A0A6J4J0A4-F1
#
_entry.id   AF-A0A6J4J0A4-F1
#
_cell.length_a   1.000
_cell.length_b   1.000
_cell.length_c   1.000
_cell.angle_alpha   90.00
_cell.angle_beta   90.00
_cell.angle_gamma   90.00
#
_symmetry.space_group_name_H-M   'P 1'
#
loop_
_entity.id
_entity.type
_entity.pdbx_description
1 polymer ?
#
loop_
_entity_poly.entity_id
_entity_poly.type
_entity_poly.pdbx_seq_one_letter_code
_entity_poly.pdbx_strand_id
1 'polypeptide(L)' 'MGWGRDPVAPPPLARRRKAPKPVAQYIYTMVRARKAHGDKVILDNVTLSFLPGAKIGVVGPNG' A
#
# COMPACT_ATOMS: atom_id res chain seq x y z
N MET A 1 44.40 43.63 19.69
CA MET A 1 43.55 42.61 20.36
C MET A 1 42.28 42.45 19.52
N GLY A 2 42.37 41.74 18.39
CA GLY A 2 41.27 41.59 17.43
C GLY A 2 40.87 40.13 17.36
N TRP A 3 39.68 39.79 17.86
CA TRP A 3 39.15 38.44 17.85
C TRP A 3 38.53 38.15 16.48
N GLY A 4 39.10 37.18 15.77
CA GLY A 4 38.54 36.64 14.54
C GLY A 4 37.21 35.95 14.83
N ARG A 5 36.14 36.37 14.13
CA ARG A 5 34.92 35.58 14.08
C ARG A 5 35.10 34.53 12.99
N ASP A 6 35.42 33.32 13.40
CA ASP A 6 35.45 32.18 12.50
C ASP A 6 34.05 31.99 11.87
N PRO A 7 33.95 31.80 10.55
CA PRO A 7 32.69 31.47 9.92
C PRO A 7 32.28 30.06 10.38
N VAL A 8 31.21 29.98 11.15
CA VAL A 8 30.58 28.69 11.48
C VAL A 8 30.15 28.02 10.17
N ALA A 9 30.79 26.91 9.83
CA ALA A 9 30.42 26.13 8.66
C ALA A 9 28.95 25.67 8.84
N PRO A 10 28.11 25.79 7.79
CA PRO A 10 26.74 25.32 7.88
C PRO A 10 26.77 23.82 8.20
N PRO A 11 25.87 23.34 9.09
CA PRO A 11 25.80 21.92 9.40
C PRO A 11 25.62 21.13 8.10
N PRO A 12 26.28 19.97 7.95
CA PRO A 12 26.14 19.17 6.75
C PRO A 12 24.66 18.89 6.53
N LEU A 13 24.15 19.22 5.34
CA LEU A 13 22.77 18.97 4.95
C LEU A 13 22.52 17.48 5.18
N ALA A 14 21.80 17.15 6.26
CA ALA A 14 21.54 15.79 6.66
C ALA A 14 20.94 15.09 5.44
N ARG A 15 21.64 14.07 4.93
CA ARG A 15 21.16 13.27 3.80
C ARG A 15 19.74 12.87 4.13
N ARG A 16 18.77 13.45 3.40
CA ARG A 16 17.34 13.22 3.64
C ARG A 16 17.10 11.73 3.49
N ARG A 17 17.07 11.02 4.61
CA ARG A 17 16.82 9.58 4.64
C ARG A 17 15.42 9.42 4.06
N LYS A 18 15.29 8.69 2.94
CA LYS A 18 13.98 8.42 2.35
C LYS A 18 13.12 7.81 3.47
N ALA A 19 11.98 8.44 3.75
CA ALA A 19 11.02 7.89 4.68
C ALA A 19 10.69 6.45 4.26
N PRO A 20 10.54 5.51 5.23
CA PRO A 20 10.14 4.16 4.91
C PRO A 20 8.82 4.21 4.13
N LYS A 21 8.74 3.42 3.05
CA LYS A 21 7.46 3.25 2.34
C LYS A 21 6.45 2.70 3.36
N PRO A 22 5.23 3.25 3.46
CA PRO A 22 4.20 2.69 4.32
C PRO A 22 4.07 1.19 4.04
N VAL A 23 3.95 0.39 5.11
CA VAL A 23 3.55 -1.02 4.98
C VAL A 23 2.23 -1.04 4.22
N ALA A 24 2.16 -1.83 3.15
CA ALA A 24 1.04 -1.80 2.23
C ALA A 24 -0.24 -2.20 2.98
N GLN A 25 -1.16 -1.25 3.15
CA GLN A 25 -2.49 -1.52 3.66
C GLN A 25 -3.32 -2.15 2.55
N TYR A 26 -4.18 -3.12 2.89
CA TYR A 26 -5.13 -3.68 1.92
C TYR A 26 -6.01 -2.55 1.39
N ILE A 27 -6.10 -2.43 0.06
CA ILE A 27 -6.93 -1.41 -0.60
C ILE A 27 -8.37 -1.88 -0.77
N TYR A 28 -8.59 -3.19 -0.68
CA TYR A 28 -9.91 -3.80 -0.79
C TYR A 28 -9.91 -5.13 -0.03
N THR A 29 -10.98 -5.38 0.72
CA THR A 29 -11.17 -6.59 1.52
C THR A 29 -12.62 -7.04 1.38
N MET A 30 -12.80 -8.32 1.10
CA MET A 30 -14.07 -9.04 1.18
C MET A 30 -13.93 -10.13 2.23
N VAL A 31 -14.90 -10.21 3.14
CA VAL A 31 -14.93 -11.25 4.17
C VAL A 31 -16.22 -12.02 4.03
N ARG A 32 -16.12 -13.33 3.82
CA ARG A 32 -17.27 -14.23 3.64
C ARG A 32 -18.30 -13.70 2.63
N ALA A 33 -17.82 -13.09 1.56
CA ALA A 33 -18.65 -12.49 0.54
C ALA A 33 -19.46 -13.55 -0.20
N ARG A 34 -20.75 -13.24 -0.40
CA ARG A 34 -21.67 -14.03 -1.19
C ARG A 34 -22.31 -13.14 -2.25
N LYS A 35 -22.33 -13.61 -3.49
CA LYS A 35 -22.95 -12.90 -4.63
C LYS A 35 -23.78 -13.89 -5.43
N ALA A 36 -25.03 -13.54 -5.67
CA ALA A 36 -25.92 -14.26 -6.57
C ALA A 36 -26.44 -13.34 -7.68
N HIS A 37 -26.84 -13.93 -8.79
CA HIS A 37 -27.58 -13.30 -9.88
C HIS A 37 -28.75 -14.21 -10.26
N GLY A 38 -29.97 -13.79 -9.94
CA GLY A 38 -31.13 -14.69 -9.93
C GLY A 38 -30.89 -15.84 -8.97
N ASP A 39 -31.20 -17.06 -9.42
CA ASP A 39 -31.01 -18.29 -8.65
C ASP A 39 -29.56 -18.80 -8.65
N LYS A 40 -28.68 -18.18 -9.45
CA LYS A 40 -27.28 -18.62 -9.58
C LYS A 40 -26.38 -17.95 -8.56
N VAL A 41 -25.73 -18.74 -7.71
CA VAL A 41 -24.68 -18.27 -6.80
C VAL A 41 -23.35 -18.18 -7.57
N ILE A 42 -22.81 -16.97 -7.68
CA ILE A 42 -21.56 -16.65 -8.38
C ILE A 42 -20.37 -16.71 -7.41
N LEU A 43 -20.55 -16.20 -6.19
CA LEU A 43 -19.56 -16.29 -5.11
C LEU A 43 -20.26 -16.81 -3.86
N ASP A 44 -19.66 -17.78 -3.18
CA ASP A 44 -20.17 -18.29 -1.91
C ASP A 44 -19.06 -18.35 -0.85
N ASN A 45 -19.27 -17.63 0.26
CA ASN A 45 -18.36 -17.57 1.40
C ASN A 45 -16.90 -17.22 1.07
N VAL A 46 -16.69 -16.31 0.12
CA VAL A 46 -15.34 -15.95 -0.38
C VAL A 46 -14.69 -14.89 0.49
N THR A 47 -13.43 -15.10 0.90
CA THR A 47 -12.63 -14.11 1.65
C THR A 47 -11.38 -13.77 0.85
N LEU A 48 -11.21 -12.49 0.49
CA LEU A 48 -10.12 -12.00 -0.37
C LEU A 48 -9.70 -10.60 0.06
N SER A 49 -8.40 -10.31 -0.02
CA SER A 49 -7.86 -8.96 0.22
C SER A 49 -6.81 -8.62 -0.82
N PHE A 50 -6.79 -7.36 -1.27
CA PHE A 50 -5.90 -6.90 -2.34
C PHE A 50 -4.91 -5.85 -1.84
N LEU A 51 -3.64 -6.01 -2.23
CA LEU A 51 -2.59 -5.03 -1.98
C LEU A 51 -2.61 -3.92 -3.05
N PRO A 52 -2.12 -2.70 -2.75
CA PRO A 52 -1.98 -1.64 -3.73
C PRO A 52 -1.14 -2.11 -4.93
N GLY A 53 -1.67 -1.94 -6.14
CA GLY A 53 -0.97 -2.31 -7.38
C GLY A 53 -0.96 -3.81 -7.71
N ALA A 54 -1.67 -4.65 -6.95
CA ALA A 54 -1.84 -6.06 -7.30
C ALA A 54 -2.58 -6.21 -8.64
N LYS A 55 -2.07 -7.09 -9.51
CA LYS A 55 -2.71 -7.50 -10.76
C LYS A 55 -3.33 -8.88 -10.56
N ILE A 56 -4.61 -9.04 -10.89
CA ILE A 56 -5.39 -10.21 -10.50
C ILE A 56 -6.14 -10.74 -11.71
N GLY A 57 -5.97 -12.02 -11.99
CA GLY A 57 -6.76 -12.76 -12.98
C GLY A 57 -7.65 -13.76 -12.27
N VAL A 58 -8.92 -13.82 -12.66
CA VAL A 58 -9.90 -14.80 -12.17
C VAL A 58 -10.27 -15.69 -13.35
N VAL A 59 -10.22 -17.00 -13.15
CA VAL A 59 -10.56 -18.00 -14.16
C VAL A 59 -11.54 -19.02 -13.57
N GLY A 60 -12.42 -19.55 -14.42
CA GLY A 60 -13.42 -20.54 -14.04
C GLY A 60 -14.33 -20.88 -15.21
N PRO A 61 -15.24 -21.85 -15.03
CA PRO A 61 -16.31 -22.14 -15.98
C PRO A 61 -17.23 -20.91 -16.19
N ASN A 62 -18.04 -20.95 -17.25
CA ASN A 62 -18.92 -19.83 -17.59
C ASN A 62 -20.04 -19.65 -16.54
N GLY A 63 -19.83 -18.59 -15.75
CA GLY A 63 -20.62 -18.20 -14.58
C GLY A 63 -20.53 -19.22 -13.44
#